data_AF-A0A821P4N5-F1
#
_entry.id   AF-A0A821P4N5-F1
#
_cell.length_a   1.000
_cell.length_b   1.000
_cell.length_c   1.000
_cell.angle_alpha   90.00
_cell.angle_beta   90.00
_cell.angle_gamma   90.00
#
_symmetry.space_group_name_H-M   'P 1'
#
loop_
_entity.id
_entity.type
_entity.pdbx_description
1 polymer ?
#
loop_
_entity_poly.entity_id
_entity_poly.type
_entity_poly.pdbx_seq_one_letter_code
_entity_poly.pdbx_strand_id
1 'polypeptide(L)'
;QRSAMKTYVKQLNSQIEEILIEEMRKFVKPNEYNKFETVLTIDVHTRDTVDILIRDDINESHDFSWQCQLRFYWLSKEDNLFLQQCNGKFEYGYEHMGLNDRLVVTPLTDRIYLTVTQ
;
A
#
# COMPACT_ATOMS: atom_id res chain seq x y z
N GLN A 1 12.95 15.09 -6.86
CA GLN A 1 12.15 13.94 -6.37
C GLN A 1 11.61 14.16 -4.96
N ARG A 2 12.42 14.62 -3.98
CA ARG A 2 11.95 14.94 -2.62
C ARG A 2 10.72 15.86 -2.51
N SER A 3 10.66 16.92 -3.33
CA SER A 3 9.48 17.80 -3.37
C SER A 3 8.23 17.07 -3.87
N ALA A 4 8.38 16.11 -4.80
CA ALA A 4 7.26 15.34 -5.33
C ALA A 4 6.73 14.36 -4.27
N MET A 5 7.61 13.67 -3.54
CA MET A 5 7.21 12.79 -2.43
C MET A 5 6.50 13.57 -1.32
N LYS A 6 6.99 14.76 -0.95
CA LYS A 6 6.31 15.62 0.03
C LYS A 6 4.94 16.10 -0.44
N THR A 7 4.79 16.44 -1.73
CA THR A 7 3.48 16.77 -2.30
C THR A 7 2.55 15.56 -2.28
N TYR A 8 3.08 14.37 -2.58
CA TYR A 8 2.30 13.13 -2.58
C TYR A 8 1.79 12.76 -1.18
N VAL A 9 2.61 12.87 -0.13
CA VAL A 9 2.14 12.67 1.26
C VAL A 9 1.02 13.64 1.63
N LYS A 10 1.10 14.90 1.20
CA LYS A 10 0.01 15.87 1.42
C LYS A 10 -1.27 15.46 0.70
N GLN A 11 -1.17 14.93 -0.52
CA GLN A 11 -2.32 14.40 -1.26
C GLN A 11 -2.92 13.19 -0.54
N LEU A 12 -2.09 12.23 -0.12
CA LEU A 12 -2.55 11.06 0.64
C LEU A 12 -3.27 11.45 1.93
N ASN A 13 -2.71 12.37 2.71
CA ASN A 13 -3.35 12.84 3.94
C ASN A 13 -4.71 13.50 3.66
N SER A 14 -4.81 14.32 2.61
CA SER A 14 -6.09 14.93 2.22
C SER A 14 -7.14 13.88 1.82
N GLN A 15 -6.73 12.84 1.09
CA GLN A 15 -7.63 11.74 0.67
C GLN A 15 -8.11 10.92 1.88
N ILE A 16 -7.20 10.61 2.81
CA ILE A 16 -7.53 9.89 4.04
C ILE A 16 -8.51 10.71 4.89
N GLU A 17 -8.28 12.01 5.04
CA GLU A 17 -9.18 12.92 5.77
C GLU A 17 -10.58 12.98 5.13
N GLU A 18 -10.65 13.09 3.80
CA GLU A 18 -11.91 13.09 3.05
C GLU A 18 -12.71 11.79 3.29
N ILE A 19 -12.07 10.62 3.16
CA ILE A 19 -12.71 9.32 3.40
C ILE A 19 -13.21 9.19 4.85
N LEU A 20 -12.40 9.63 5.83
CA LEU A 20 -12.73 9.55 7.25
C LEU A 20 -13.90 10.48 7.63
N ILE A 21 -13.90 11.71 7.12
CA ILE A 21 -14.86 12.74 7.52
C ILE A 21 -16.17 12.58 6.75
N GLU A 22 -16.09 12.37 5.44
CA GLU A 22 -17.26 12.43 4.57
C GLU A 22 -17.95 11.08 4.42
N GLU A 23 -17.19 10.00 4.30
CA GLU A 23 -17.76 8.73 3.87
C GLU A 23 -18.05 7.82 5.07
N MET A 24 -17.08 7.60 5.96
CA MET A 24 -17.25 6.70 7.11
C MET A 24 -18.41 7.07 8.05
N ARG A 25 -18.71 8.36 8.21
CA ARG A 25 -19.82 8.84 9.06
C ARG A 25 -21.21 8.62 8.46
N LYS A 26 -21.31 8.43 7.13
CA LYS A 26 -22.57 8.32 6.41
C LYS A 26 -23.02 6.87 6.19
N PHE A 27 -22.13 5.89 6.37
CA PHE A 27 -22.46 4.49 6.05
C PHE A 27 -23.41 3.86 7.06
N VAL A 28 -24.54 3.38 6.55
CA VAL A 28 -25.56 2.64 7.31
C VAL A 28 -25.41 1.13 7.11
N LYS A 29 -24.77 0.70 6.00
CA LYS A 29 -24.61 -0.71 5.65
C LYS A 29 -23.24 -1.24 6.07
N PRO A 30 -23.18 -2.39 6.78
CA PRO A 30 -21.90 -2.99 7.21
C PRO A 30 -20.92 -3.27 6.06
N ASN A 31 -21.41 -3.76 4.91
CA ASN A 31 -20.53 -4.10 3.79
C ASN A 31 -19.87 -2.89 3.11
N GLU A 32 -20.50 -1.72 3.17
CA GLU A 32 -19.91 -0.49 2.64
C GLU A 32 -18.81 -0.03 3.61
N TYR A 33 -19.09 -0.03 4.90
CA TYR A 33 -18.11 0.28 5.94
C TYR A 33 -16.83 -0.59 5.84
N ASN A 34 -16.98 -1.92 5.76
CA ASN A 34 -15.83 -2.85 5.72
C ASN A 34 -14.94 -2.65 4.47
N LYS A 35 -15.52 -2.22 3.34
CA LYS A 35 -14.76 -1.88 2.13
C LYS A 35 -13.85 -0.68 2.36
N PHE A 36 -14.41 0.40 2.91
CA PHE A 36 -13.64 1.60 3.19
C PHE A 36 -12.62 1.40 4.30
N GLU A 37 -12.94 0.60 5.32
CA GLU A 37 -11.98 0.21 6.36
C GLU A 37 -10.77 -0.52 5.77
N THR A 38 -11.02 -1.46 4.85
CA THR A 38 -9.97 -2.18 4.14
C THR A 38 -9.07 -1.24 3.35
N VAL A 39 -9.66 -0.32 2.58
CA VAL A 39 -8.90 0.66 1.77
C VAL A 39 -8.10 1.60 2.68
N LEU A 40 -8.73 2.13 3.72
CA LEU A 40 -8.11 3.04 4.68
C LEU A 40 -6.89 2.41 5.37
N THR A 41 -6.98 1.13 5.73
CA THR A 41 -5.87 0.39 6.36
C THR A 41 -4.65 0.32 5.43
N ILE A 42 -4.87 0.13 4.13
CA ILE A 42 -3.80 0.09 3.12
C ILE A 42 -3.24 1.49 2.87
N ASP A 43 -4.10 2.51 2.79
CA ASP A 43 -3.69 3.89 2.50
C ASP A 43 -2.84 4.47 3.65
N VAL A 44 -3.22 4.22 4.90
CA VAL A 44 -2.45 4.62 6.08
C VAL A 44 -1.06 3.97 6.07
N HIS A 45 -0.98 2.66 5.79
CA HIS A 45 0.28 1.97 5.66
C HIS A 45 1.15 2.54 4.53
N THR A 46 0.55 2.82 3.37
CA THR A 46 1.26 3.39 2.21
C THR A 46 1.83 4.77 2.54
N ARG A 47 1.05 5.63 3.20
CA ARG A 47 1.53 6.92 3.69
C ARG A 47 2.73 6.75 4.64
N ASP A 48 2.63 5.86 5.62
CA ASP A 48 3.69 5.63 6.60
C ASP A 48 4.99 5.17 5.92
N THR A 49 4.88 4.30 4.92
CA THR A 49 6.02 3.88 4.10
C THR A 49 6.64 5.05 3.34
N VAL A 50 5.85 5.92 2.72
CA VAL A 50 6.38 7.11 2.03
C VAL A 50 7.05 8.07 3.03
N ASP A 51 6.49 8.26 4.22
CA ASP A 51 7.09 9.10 5.26
C ASP A 51 8.44 8.54 5.73
N ILE A 52 8.56 7.22 5.87
CA ILE A 52 9.83 6.54 6.16
C ILE A 52 10.85 6.82 5.05
N LEU A 53 10.48 6.67 3.78
CA LEU A 53 11.37 6.94 2.65
C LEU A 53 11.85 8.41 2.61
N ILE A 54 10.97 9.36 2.94
CA ILE A 54 11.33 10.79 3.01
C ILE A 54 12.25 11.07 4.20
N ARG A 55 11.98 10.45 5.35
CA ARG A 55 12.77 10.62 6.59
C ARG A 55 14.19 10.09 6.41
N ASP A 56 14.32 8.92 5.78
CA ASP A 56 15.59 8.22 5.62
C ASP A 56 16.34 8.67 4.34
N ASP A 57 15.83 9.69 3.66
CA ASP A 57 16.38 10.33 2.45
C ASP A 57 16.68 9.34 1.31
N ILE A 58 15.80 8.37 1.14
CA ILE A 58 15.90 7.34 0.11
C ILE A 58 15.52 7.96 -1.24
N ASN A 59 16.52 8.13 -2.11
CA ASN A 59 16.35 8.75 -3.42
C ASN A 59 16.62 7.79 -4.59
N GLU A 60 17.04 6.57 -4.30
CA GLU A 60 17.47 5.60 -5.31
C GLU A 60 16.57 4.36 -5.29
N SER A 61 16.16 3.90 -6.47
CA SER A 61 15.32 2.71 -6.60
C SER A 61 16.06 1.42 -6.29
N HIS A 62 17.39 1.41 -6.17
CA HIS A 62 18.14 0.21 -5.80
C HIS A 62 18.35 0.10 -4.28
N ASP A 63 17.95 1.11 -3.51
CA ASP A 63 18.05 1.08 -2.05
C ASP A 63 17.17 -0.05 -1.50
N PHE A 64 17.70 -0.77 -0.50
CA PHE A 64 16.98 -1.85 0.15
C PHE A 64 15.65 -1.37 0.75
N SER A 65 15.59 -0.17 1.29
CA SER A 65 14.40 0.42 1.91
C SER A 65 13.24 0.56 0.93
N TRP A 66 13.55 0.83 -0.34
CA TRP A 66 12.58 0.77 -1.43
C TRP A 66 12.36 -0.68 -1.86
N GLN A 67 13.44 -1.43 -2.13
CA GLN A 67 13.38 -2.80 -2.66
C GLN A 67 12.60 -3.79 -1.79
N CYS A 68 12.60 -3.63 -0.46
CA CYS A 68 11.90 -4.50 0.47
C CYS A 68 10.38 -4.31 0.49
N GLN A 69 9.85 -3.24 -0.12
CA GLN A 69 8.41 -3.01 -0.24
C GLN A 69 7.78 -3.94 -1.28
N LEU A 70 6.58 -4.45 -0.99
CA LEU A 70 5.79 -5.22 -1.94
C LEU A 70 5.16 -4.26 -2.96
N ARG A 71 5.46 -4.44 -4.25
CA ARG A 71 5.01 -3.54 -5.32
C ARG A 71 4.26 -4.27 -6.41
N PHE A 72 3.25 -3.60 -6.97
CA PHE A 72 2.40 -4.11 -8.03
C PHE A 72 2.71 -3.38 -9.34
N TYR A 73 2.97 -4.14 -10.39
CA TYR A 73 3.27 -3.62 -11.73
C TYR A 73 2.35 -4.23 -12.77
N TRP A 74 1.64 -3.38 -13.50
CA TRP A 74 0.94 -3.80 -14.70
C TRP A 74 1.90 -3.82 -15.88
N LEU A 75 2.12 -5.00 -16.48
CA LEU A 75 3.02 -5.15 -17.63
C LEU A 75 2.20 -5.30 -18.91
N SER A 76 2.07 -4.22 -19.67
CA SER A 76 1.25 -4.17 -20.90
C SER A 76 1.66 -5.18 -21.99
N LYS A 77 2.90 -5.67 -21.96
CA LYS A 77 3.38 -6.71 -22.91
C LYS A 77 2.80 -8.09 -22.61
N GLU A 78 2.61 -8.38 -21.32
CA GLU A 78 2.12 -9.67 -20.82
C GLU A 78 0.61 -9.58 -20.48
N ASP A 79 0.04 -8.36 -20.55
CA ASP A 79 -1.34 -8.02 -20.17
C ASP A 79 -1.72 -8.57 -18.79
N ASN A 80 -0.77 -8.50 -17.85
CA ASN A 80 -0.88 -9.13 -16.54
C ASN A 80 -0.28 -8.25 -15.43
N LEU A 81 -0.77 -8.47 -14.20
CA LEU A 81 -0.26 -7.85 -12.98
C LEU A 81 0.81 -8.73 -12.36
N PHE A 82 1.95 -8.12 -12.04
CA PHE A 82 3.05 -8.77 -11.36
C PHE A 82 3.33 -8.12 -10.00
N LEU A 83 3.61 -8.95 -9.01
CA LEU A 83 4.15 -8.51 -7.73
C LEU A 83 5.68 -8.58 -7.79
N GLN A 84 6.33 -7.59 -7.20
CA GLN A 84 7.78 -7.54 -7.10
C GLN A 84 8.20 -7.10 -5.70
N GLN A 85 9.09 -7.87 -5.09
CA GLN A 85 9.66 -7.58 -3.78
C GLN A 85 11.11 -8.09 -3.77
N CYS A 86 12.07 -7.22 -3.46
CA CYS A 86 13.50 -7.46 -3.64
C CYS A 86 13.80 -8.09 -5.02
N ASN A 87 14.31 -9.32 -5.03
CA ASN A 87 14.66 -10.07 -6.24
C ASN A 87 13.53 -11.00 -6.71
N GLY A 88 12.46 -11.14 -5.94
CA GLY A 88 11.29 -11.96 -6.26
C GLY A 88 10.35 -11.25 -7.24
N LYS A 89 9.89 -11.97 -8.26
CA LYS A 89 8.84 -11.57 -9.20
C LYS A 89 7.78 -12.67 -9.25
N PHE A 90 6.53 -12.31 -9.02
CA PHE A 90 5.40 -13.25 -8.96
C PHE A 90 4.26 -12.76 -9.86
N GLU A 91 3.56 -13.68 -10.51
CA GLU A 91 2.30 -13.37 -11.18
C GLU A 91 1.17 -13.22 -10.16
N TYR A 92 0.28 -12.27 -10.39
CA TYR A 92 -0.89 -12.10 -9.54
C TYR A 92 -1.90 -13.23 -9.76
N GLY A 93 -2.38 -13.86 -8.69
CA GLY A 93 -3.24 -15.06 -8.77
C GLY A 93 -4.73 -14.80 -9.04
N TYR A 94 -5.20 -13.54 -8.99
CA TYR A 94 -6.61 -13.15 -9.21
C TYR A 94 -7.64 -13.87 -8.31
N GLU A 95 -7.23 -14.33 -7.14
CA GLU A 95 -8.12 -15.00 -6.20
C GLU A 95 -9.08 -14.00 -5.53
N HIS A 96 -10.36 -14.38 -5.44
CA HIS A 96 -11.36 -13.57 -4.75
C HIS A 96 -11.25 -13.76 -3.23
N MET A 97 -10.68 -12.76 -2.56
CA MET A 97 -10.45 -12.79 -1.10
C MET A 97 -11.66 -12.36 -0.26
N GLY A 98 -12.79 -11.97 -0.86
CA GLY A 98 -13.96 -11.48 -0.13
C GLY A 98 -13.74 -10.18 0.65
N LEU A 99 -14.70 -9.81 1.49
CA LEU A 99 -14.63 -8.67 2.42
C LEU A 99 -14.32 -9.18 3.84
N ASN A 100 -13.17 -9.81 4.00
CA ASN A 100 -12.68 -10.24 5.30
C ASN A 100 -12.03 -9.06 6.04
N ASP A 101 -12.18 -9.02 7.37
CA ASP A 101 -11.51 -8.03 8.20
C ASP A 101 -9.99 -8.13 8.00
N ARG A 102 -9.35 -6.98 7.78
CA ARG A 102 -7.90 -6.90 7.59
C ARG A 102 -7.23 -6.38 8.85
N LEU A 103 -6.13 -7.03 9.21
CA LEU A 103 -5.25 -6.55 10.26
C LEU A 103 -4.46 -5.33 9.76
N VAL A 104 -4.19 -4.40 10.66
CA VAL A 104 -3.31 -3.26 10.38
C VAL A 104 -1.93 -3.76 9.98
N VAL A 105 -1.41 -3.24 8.87
CA VAL A 105 -0.07 -3.59 8.40
C VAL A 105 0.97 -2.88 9.28
N THR A 106 1.90 -3.66 9.82
CA THR A 106 2.96 -3.19 10.72
C THR A 106 4.34 -3.58 10.16
N PRO A 107 5.42 -2.95 10.65
CA PRO A 107 6.78 -3.38 10.28
C PRO A 107 7.09 -4.85 10.59
N LEU A 108 6.34 -5.50 11.48
CA LEU A 108 6.48 -6.93 11.74
C LEU A 108 5.85 -7.76 10.62
N THR A 109 4.64 -7.40 10.16
CA THR A 109 3.99 -8.10 9.05
C THR A 109 4.75 -7.91 7.74
N ASP A 110 5.39 -6.76 7.52
CA ASP A 110 6.23 -6.53 6.34
C ASP A 110 7.43 -7.48 6.28
N ARG A 111 8.06 -7.76 7.43
CA ARG A 111 9.15 -8.74 7.51
C ARG A 111 8.68 -10.15 7.21
N ILE A 112 7.47 -10.50 7.63
CA ILE A 112 6.87 -11.81 7.33
C ILE A 112 6.69 -11.94 5.81
N TYR A 113 6.10 -10.93 5.16
CA TYR A 113 5.96 -10.93 3.68
C TYR A 113 7.30 -11.01 2.96
N LEU A 114 8.31 -10.28 3.45
CA LEU A 114 9.66 -10.33 2.90
C LEU A 114 10.29 -11.73 3.01
N THR A 115 10.02 -12.45 4.11
CA THR A 115 10.52 -13.81 4.33
C THR A 115 9.81 -14.83 3.45
N VAL A 116 8.52 -14.63 3.17
CA VAL A 116 7.72 -15.54 2.32
C VAL A 116 8.04 -15.38 0.84
N THR A 117 8.46 -14.19 0.42
CA THR A 117 8.74 -13.86 -0.98
C THR A 117 10.22 -14.00 -1.38
N GLN A 118 11.12 -14.30 -0.43
CA GLN A 118 12.53 -14.67 -0.68
C GLN A 118 12.69 -16.19 -0.74
#